data_AF-C5ZXT3-F1
#
_entry.id   AF-C5ZXT3-F1
#
_cell.length_a   1.000
_cell.length_b   1.000
_cell.length_c   1.000
_cell.angle_alpha   90.00
_cell.angle_beta   90.00
_cell.angle_gamma   90.00
#
_symmetry.space_group_name_H-M   'P 1'
#
loop_
_entity.id
_entity.type
_entity.pdbx_description
1 polymer ?
#
loop_
_entity_poly.entity_id
_entity_poly.type
_entity_poly.pdbx_seq_one_letter_code
_entity_poly.pdbx_strand_id
1 'polypeptide(L)'
;MQKKFLFLISNLVLAASLAHALPPKEAPKAPKGITETLYRDSSFSQKREIRNIQYQFHQDLRKQTEKYRNNNDKLRLEKDLLLLDLEEAKIQKDQTKIQNLYQSIAKKEAQIQQNKHEERNVRYNLESKMNAAINKILGIQ
;
A
#
# COMPACT_ATOMS: atom_id res chain seq x y z
N MET A 1 38.11 -30.52 45.34
CA MET A 1 36.66 -30.28 45.18
C MET A 1 36.41 -28.88 44.64
N GLN A 2 36.42 -28.68 43.31
CA GLN A 2 36.09 -27.39 42.68
C GLN A 2 35.34 -27.65 41.36
N LYS A 3 34.07 -28.03 41.46
CA LYS A 3 33.17 -28.18 40.30
C LYS A 3 31.74 -27.77 40.66
N LYS A 4 31.53 -26.57 41.19
CA LYS A 4 30.17 -26.01 41.38
C LYS A 4 30.00 -24.52 41.05
N PHE A 5 31.06 -23.81 40.64
CA PHE A 5 30.97 -22.36 40.40
C PHE A 5 30.79 -21.95 38.93
N LEU A 6 30.79 -22.90 38.00
CA LEU A 6 30.74 -22.64 36.55
C LEU A 6 29.38 -22.90 35.89
N PHE A 7 28.34 -23.18 36.68
CA PHE A 7 26.98 -23.43 36.16
C PHE A 7 26.02 -22.24 36.31
N LEU A 8 26.39 -21.23 37.12
CA LEU A 8 25.56 -20.06 37.36
C LEU A 8 25.84 -18.90 36.39
N ILE A 9 27.05 -18.82 35.83
CA ILE A 9 27.44 -17.74 34.92
C ILE A 9 26.90 -17.99 33.50
N SER A 10 26.81 -19.25 33.08
CA SER A 10 26.32 -19.65 31.76
C SER A 10 24.81 -19.41 31.54
N ASN A 11 24.00 -19.41 32.61
CA ASN A 11 22.56 -19.08 32.51
C ASN A 11 22.28 -17.57 32.51
N LEU A 12 23.18 -16.75 33.09
CA LEU A 12 23.00 -15.29 33.12
C LEU A 12 23.29 -14.65 31.77
N VAL A 13 24.27 -15.18 31.03
CA VAL A 13 24.66 -14.68 29.70
C VAL A 13 23.63 -15.00 28.63
N LEU A 14 22.91 -16.13 28.75
CA LEU A 14 21.86 -16.52 27.80
C LEU A 14 20.59 -15.66 27.94
N ALA A 15 20.25 -15.21 29.15
CA ALA A 15 19.11 -14.30 29.37
C ALA A 15 19.40 -12.87 28.84
N ALA A 16 20.66 -12.42 28.94
CA ALA A 16 21.06 -11.09 28.48
C ALA A 16 21.10 -10.96 26.94
N SER A 17 21.41 -12.03 26.21
CA SER A 17 21.42 -12.04 24.74
C SER A 17 20.02 -12.10 24.13
N LEU A 18 19.05 -12.71 24.82
CA LEU A 18 17.63 -12.70 24.41
C LEU A 18 16.95 -11.33 24.61
N ALA A 19 17.37 -10.54 25.60
CA ALA A 19 16.83 -9.20 25.83
C ALA A 19 17.20 -8.19 24.73
N HIS A 20 18.33 -8.39 24.05
CA HIS A 20 18.82 -7.54 22.95
C HIS A 20 18.41 -8.05 21.55
N ALA A 21 17.80 -9.24 21.47
CA ALA A 21 17.30 -9.82 20.22
C ALA A 21 15.84 -9.42 19.91
N LEU A 22 15.17 -8.68 20.80
CA LEU A 22 13.87 -8.11 20.49
C LEU A 22 14.07 -7.00 19.46
N PRO A 23 13.46 -7.08 18.26
CA PRO A 23 13.51 -5.96 17.32
C PRO A 23 13.03 -4.70 18.05
N PRO A 24 13.63 -3.53 17.79
CA PRO A 24 13.21 -2.29 18.43
C PRO A 24 11.70 -2.21 18.29
N LYS A 25 11.01 -2.18 19.43
CA LYS A 25 9.55 -2.27 19.48
C LYS A 25 9.03 -0.96 18.91
N GLU A 26 8.87 -0.89 17.57
CA GLU A 26 8.29 0.28 16.93
C GLU A 26 6.94 0.52 17.59
N ALA A 27 6.85 1.62 18.33
CA ALA A 27 5.62 1.98 19.00
C ALA A 27 4.52 2.07 17.92
N PRO A 28 3.33 1.49 18.16
CA PRO A 28 2.26 1.52 17.17
C PRO A 28 1.97 2.96 16.77
N LYS A 29 2.29 3.34 15.52
CA LYS A 29 2.03 4.69 14.99
C LYS A 29 0.54 4.94 14.88
N ALA A 30 0.13 6.20 15.09
CA ALA A 30 -1.25 6.60 14.91
C ALA A 30 -1.72 6.36 13.46
N PRO A 31 -2.99 5.99 13.25
CA PRO A 31 -3.58 5.93 11.92
C PRO A 31 -3.45 7.26 11.18
N LYS A 32 -3.25 7.19 9.86
CA LYS A 32 -3.29 8.38 9.01
C LYS A 32 -4.65 9.09 9.17
N GLY A 33 -4.62 10.41 9.40
CA GLY A 33 -5.82 11.21 9.63
C GLY A 33 -6.26 11.32 11.10
N ILE A 34 -5.57 10.63 12.01
CA ILE A 34 -5.82 10.69 13.46
C ILE A 34 -4.61 11.34 14.15
N THR A 35 -4.85 12.27 15.08
CA THR A 35 -3.77 12.92 15.82
C THR A 35 -3.07 11.93 16.74
N GLU A 36 -1.75 12.04 16.85
CA GLU A 36 -0.94 11.13 17.67
C GLU A 36 -1.33 11.17 19.14
N THR A 37 -1.68 12.35 19.66
CA THR A 37 -2.14 12.54 21.04
C THR A 37 -3.42 11.78 21.32
N LEU A 38 -4.44 11.95 20.49
CA LEU A 38 -5.71 11.23 20.64
C LEU A 38 -5.53 9.71 20.57
N TYR A 39 -4.75 9.24 19.61
CA TYR A 39 -4.47 7.81 19.49
C TYR A 39 -3.67 7.30 20.70
N ARG A 40 -2.67 8.05 21.18
CA ARG A 40 -1.89 7.68 22.37
C ARG A 40 -2.75 7.58 23.61
N ASP A 41 -3.67 8.52 23.80
CA ASP A 41 -4.49 8.63 25.01
C ASP A 41 -5.70 7.68 24.98
N SER A 42 -6.00 7.05 23.82
CA SER A 42 -7.02 6.02 23.69
C SER A 42 -6.70 4.72 24.43
N SER A 43 -7.74 4.01 24.87
CA SER A 43 -7.63 2.73 25.57
C SER A 43 -7.04 1.63 24.68
N PHE A 44 -6.42 0.61 25.29
CA PHE A 44 -5.89 -0.53 24.53
C PHE A 44 -6.98 -1.30 23.75
N SER A 45 -8.22 -1.31 24.24
CA SER A 45 -9.35 -1.90 23.52
C SER A 45 -9.62 -1.15 22.21
N GLN A 46 -9.76 0.18 22.28
CA GLN A 46 -9.94 1.05 21.12
C GLN A 46 -8.78 0.90 20.13
N LYS A 47 -7.53 0.88 20.61
CA LYS A 47 -6.35 0.67 19.75
C LYS A 47 -6.40 -0.65 18.98
N ARG A 48 -6.83 -1.75 19.61
CA ARG A 48 -6.97 -3.05 18.94
C ARG A 48 -8.07 -3.00 17.86
N GLU A 49 -9.20 -2.39 18.17
CA GLU A 49 -10.31 -2.25 17.24
C GLU A 49 -9.92 -1.40 16.01
N ILE A 50 -9.22 -0.30 16.24
CA ILE A 50 -8.63 0.53 15.18
C ILE A 50 -7.70 -0.29 14.28
N ARG A 51 -6.85 -1.16 14.85
CA ARG A 51 -5.98 -2.05 14.06
C ARG A 51 -6.77 -3.05 13.23
N ASN A 52 -7.84 -3.62 13.78
CA ASN A 52 -8.72 -4.50 13.02
C ASN A 52 -9.37 -3.79 11.84
N ILE A 53 -9.83 -2.54 12.04
CA ILE A 53 -10.38 -1.71 10.96
C ILE A 53 -9.34 -1.43 9.88
N GLN A 54 -8.12 -1.05 10.26
CA GLN A 54 -7.04 -0.82 9.29
C GLN A 54 -6.71 -2.09 8.49
N TYR A 55 -6.68 -3.24 9.16
CA TYR A 55 -6.47 -4.52 8.49
C TYR A 55 -7.55 -4.81 7.45
N GLN A 56 -8.83 -4.66 7.81
CA GLN A 56 -9.94 -4.86 6.88
C GLN A 56 -9.92 -3.86 5.73
N PHE A 57 -9.64 -2.57 6.02
CA PHE A 57 -9.44 -1.55 5.00
C PHE A 57 -8.38 -1.96 3.97
N HIS A 58 -7.23 -2.48 4.42
CA HIS A 58 -6.18 -2.93 3.49
C HIS A 58 -6.59 -4.13 2.64
N GLN A 59 -7.37 -5.06 3.19
CA GLN A 59 -7.95 -6.18 2.43
C GLN A 59 -8.92 -5.67 1.35
N ASP A 60 -9.85 -4.80 1.72
CA ASP A 60 -10.84 -4.24 0.82
C ASP A 60 -10.21 -3.37 -0.26
N LEU A 61 -9.22 -2.56 0.12
CA LEU A 61 -8.47 -1.73 -0.81
C LEU A 61 -7.78 -2.60 -1.87
N ARG A 62 -7.11 -3.69 -1.46
CA ARG A 62 -6.46 -4.61 -2.42
C ARG A 62 -7.48 -5.19 -3.40
N LYS A 63 -8.57 -5.76 -2.88
CA LYS A 63 -9.64 -6.36 -3.70
C LYS A 63 -10.26 -5.36 -4.67
N GLN A 64 -10.56 -4.14 -4.22
CA GLN A 64 -11.22 -3.13 -5.05
C GLN A 64 -10.28 -2.45 -6.04
N THR A 65 -8.98 -2.37 -5.73
CA THR A 65 -7.98 -1.74 -6.61
C THR A 65 -7.37 -2.69 -7.63
N GLU A 66 -7.45 -4.00 -7.42
CA GLU A 66 -6.90 -5.04 -8.30
C GLU A 66 -7.38 -4.89 -9.75
N LYS A 67 -8.68 -4.64 -9.97
CA LYS A 67 -9.23 -4.43 -11.31
C LYS A 67 -8.56 -3.26 -12.06
N TYR A 68 -8.24 -2.17 -11.36
CA TYR A 68 -7.60 -1.01 -11.97
C TYR A 68 -6.13 -1.29 -12.30
N ARG A 69 -5.44 -2.09 -11.49
CA ARG A 69 -4.06 -2.54 -11.79
C ARG A 69 -4.04 -3.41 -13.04
N ASN A 70 -4.90 -4.44 -13.08
CA ASN A 70 -5.01 -5.34 -14.22
C ASN A 70 -5.37 -4.57 -15.50
N ASN A 71 -6.31 -3.63 -15.42
CA ASN A 71 -6.67 -2.79 -16.56
C ASN A 71 -5.53 -1.86 -16.99
N ASN A 72 -4.80 -1.26 -16.05
CA ASN A 72 -3.66 -0.41 -16.35
C ASN A 72 -2.53 -1.18 -17.03
N ASP A 73 -2.26 -2.41 -16.60
CA ASP A 73 -1.23 -3.26 -17.20
C ASP A 73 -1.62 -3.67 -18.62
N LYS A 74 -2.90 -4.01 -18.84
CA LYS A 74 -3.44 -4.25 -20.18
C LYS A 74 -3.30 -3.03 -21.09
N LEU A 75 -3.72 -1.84 -20.63
CA LEU A 75 -3.64 -0.61 -21.41
C LEU A 75 -2.19 -0.22 -21.74
N ARG A 76 -1.25 -0.49 -20.84
CA ARG A 76 0.19 -0.29 -21.07
C ARG A 76 0.71 -1.21 -22.16
N LEU A 77 0.42 -2.51 -22.08
CA LEU A 77 0.79 -3.46 -23.12
C LEU A 77 0.24 -3.03 -24.49
N GLU A 78 -1.05 -2.67 -24.55
CA GLU A 78 -1.67 -2.20 -25.80
C GLU A 78 -1.00 -0.93 -26.34
N LYS A 79 -0.56 -0.01 -25.47
CA LYS A 79 0.20 1.17 -25.87
C LYS A 79 1.58 0.81 -26.41
N ASP A 80 2.28 -0.11 -25.75
CA ASP A 80 3.62 -0.54 -26.15
C ASP A 80 3.60 -1.24 -27.51
N LEU A 81 2.58 -2.05 -27.78
CA LEU A 81 2.35 -2.62 -29.11
C LEU A 81 2.11 -1.55 -30.18
N LEU A 82 1.31 -0.52 -29.89
CA LEU A 82 1.11 0.60 -30.82
C LEU A 82 2.39 1.41 -31.07
N LEU A 83 3.30 1.48 -30.10
CA LEU A 83 4.60 2.13 -30.27
C LEU A 83 5.51 1.32 -31.21
N LEU A 84 5.46 -0.01 -31.16
CA LEU A 84 6.14 -0.88 -32.12
C LEU A 84 5.54 -0.72 -33.53
N ASP A 85 4.21 -0.68 -33.66
CA ASP A 85 3.55 -0.42 -34.94
C ASP A 85 3.93 0.95 -35.53
N LEU A 86 4.15 1.94 -34.66
CA LEU A 86 4.58 3.28 -35.05
C LEU A 86 6.02 3.28 -35.55
N GLU A 87 6.90 2.52 -34.90
CA GLU A 87 8.27 2.32 -35.35
C GLU A 87 8.30 1.67 -36.74
N GLU A 88 7.52 0.61 -36.94
CA GLU A 88 7.38 -0.06 -38.24
C GLU A 88 6.87 0.90 -39.32
N ALA A 89 5.81 1.66 -39.02
CA ALA A 89 5.23 2.62 -39.97
C ALA A 89 6.21 3.74 -40.35
N LYS A 90 7.07 4.17 -39.41
CA LYS A 90 8.15 5.15 -39.67
C LYS A 90 9.21 4.59 -40.61
N ILE A 91 9.61 3.34 -40.45
CA ILE A 91 10.55 2.67 -41.35
C ILE A 91 9.95 2.57 -42.76
N GLN A 92 8.66 2.23 -42.84
CA GLN A 92 7.92 2.12 -44.10
C GLN A 92 7.55 3.48 -44.73
N LYS A 93 7.75 4.59 -44.00
CA LYS A 93 7.36 5.96 -44.40
C LYS A 93 5.86 6.10 -44.72
N ASP A 94 5.01 5.31 -44.08
CA ASP A 94 3.55 5.39 -44.23
C ASP A 94 2.99 6.51 -43.33
N GLN A 95 2.88 7.71 -43.92
CA GLN A 95 2.48 8.90 -43.19
C GLN A 95 1.03 8.83 -42.66
N THR A 96 0.14 8.14 -43.37
CA THR A 96 -1.26 7.97 -42.95
C THR A 96 -1.33 7.06 -41.72
N LYS A 97 -0.63 5.91 -41.76
CA LYS A 97 -0.55 4.99 -40.61
C LYS A 97 0.10 5.67 -39.40
N ILE A 98 1.18 6.44 -39.61
CA ILE A 98 1.84 7.22 -38.53
C ILE A 98 0.86 8.17 -37.82
N GLN A 99 0.08 8.94 -38.57
CA GLN A 99 -0.89 9.89 -37.97
C GLN A 99 -1.98 9.17 -37.16
N ASN A 100 -2.52 8.06 -37.69
CA ASN A 100 -3.53 7.26 -37.01
C ASN A 100 -2.99 6.60 -35.72
N LEU A 101 -1.74 6.15 -35.74
CA LEU A 101 -1.09 5.55 -34.58
C LEU A 101 -0.84 6.58 -33.48
N TYR A 102 -0.44 7.82 -33.80
CA TYR A 102 -0.32 8.87 -32.79
C TYR A 102 -1.65 9.15 -32.07
N GLN A 103 -2.77 9.22 -32.81
CA GLN A 103 -4.09 9.40 -32.20
C GLN A 103 -4.47 8.21 -31.31
N SER A 104 -4.17 6.99 -31.75
CA SER A 104 -4.44 5.76 -30.98
C SER A 104 -3.63 5.70 -29.69
N ILE A 105 -2.34 6.06 -29.74
CA ILE A 105 -1.46 6.14 -28.57
C ILE A 105 -1.96 7.21 -27.59
N ALA A 106 -2.32 8.40 -28.08
CA ALA A 106 -2.87 9.46 -27.24
C ALA A 106 -4.16 9.03 -26.52
N LYS A 107 -5.03 8.29 -27.22
CA LYS A 107 -6.24 7.70 -26.62
C LYS A 107 -5.90 6.70 -25.52
N LYS A 108 -4.90 5.83 -25.72
CA LYS A 108 -4.44 4.89 -24.68
C LYS A 108 -3.89 5.60 -23.46
N GLU A 109 -3.11 6.66 -23.65
CA GLU A 109 -2.58 7.46 -22.53
C GLU A 109 -3.72 8.12 -21.73
N ALA A 110 -4.72 8.69 -22.40
CA ALA A 110 -5.90 9.25 -21.74
C ALA A 110 -6.65 8.18 -20.92
N GLN A 111 -6.82 6.96 -21.47
CA GLN A 111 -7.45 5.84 -20.75
C GLN A 111 -6.65 5.43 -19.51
N ILE A 112 -5.32 5.40 -19.60
CA ILE A 112 -4.43 5.12 -18.46
C ILE A 112 -4.61 6.17 -17.36
N GLN A 113 -4.63 7.45 -17.70
CA GLN A 113 -4.80 8.53 -16.74
C GLN A 113 -6.18 8.49 -16.07
N GLN A 114 -7.22 8.21 -16.85
CA GLN A 114 -8.59 8.04 -16.33
C GLN A 114 -8.66 6.87 -15.34
N ASN A 115 -8.13 5.70 -15.71
CA ASN A 115 -8.12 4.51 -14.84
C ASN A 115 -7.38 4.78 -13.51
N LYS A 116 -6.25 5.49 -13.55
CA LYS A 116 -5.54 5.92 -12.32
C LYS A 116 -6.35 6.91 -11.49
N HIS A 117 -7.08 7.82 -12.13
CA HIS A 117 -7.96 8.75 -11.43
C HIS A 117 -9.09 8.01 -10.70
N GLU A 118 -9.73 7.05 -11.37
CA GLU A 118 -10.77 6.21 -10.77
C GLU A 118 -10.24 5.35 -9.61
N GLU A 119 -9.04 4.75 -9.74
CA GLU A 119 -8.40 4.02 -8.64
C GLU A 119 -8.19 4.93 -7.42
N ARG A 120 -7.73 6.17 -7.64
CA ARG A 120 -7.55 7.16 -6.55
C ARG A 120 -8.87 7.51 -5.89
N ASN A 121 -9.94 7.66 -6.65
CA ASN A 121 -11.27 7.96 -6.09
C ASN A 121 -11.79 6.80 -5.22
N VAL A 122 -11.60 5.55 -5.66
CA VAL A 122 -11.95 4.37 -4.84
C VAL A 122 -11.14 4.33 -3.56
N ARG A 123 -9.83 4.55 -3.64
CA ARG A 123 -8.96 4.61 -2.45
C ARG A 123 -9.41 5.70 -1.48
N TYR A 124 -9.68 6.90 -1.97
CA TYR A 124 -10.15 8.01 -1.16
C TYR A 124 -11.46 7.68 -0.43
N ASN A 125 -12.44 7.10 -1.14
CA ASN A 125 -13.71 6.70 -0.55
C ASN A 125 -13.54 5.66 0.57
N LEU A 126 -12.64 4.70 0.38
CA LEU A 126 -12.32 3.71 1.41
C LEU A 126 -11.57 4.32 2.60
N GLU A 127 -10.61 5.22 2.36
CA GLU A 127 -9.88 5.94 3.41
C GLU A 127 -10.85 6.79 4.25
N SER A 128 -11.81 7.47 3.60
CA SER A 128 -12.84 8.24 4.29
C SER A 128 -13.74 7.37 5.17
N LYS A 129 -14.17 6.19 4.69
CA LYS A 129 -14.97 5.23 5.48
C LYS A 129 -14.19 4.69 6.67
N MET A 130 -12.91 4.36 6.48
CA MET A 130 -12.02 3.92 7.54
C MET A 130 -11.88 5.00 8.63
N ASN A 131 -11.61 6.24 8.23
CA ASN A 131 -11.45 7.34 9.18
C ASN A 131 -12.74 7.63 9.96
N ALA A 132 -13.90 7.58 9.31
CA ALA A 132 -15.19 7.74 9.98
C ALA A 132 -15.42 6.63 11.03
N ALA A 133 -15.07 5.37 10.72
CA ALA A 133 -15.18 4.27 11.66
C ALA A 133 -14.22 4.43 12.86
N ILE A 134 -12.99 4.89 12.62
CA ILE A 134 -12.01 5.15 13.68
C ILE A 134 -12.46 6.32 14.56
N ASN A 135 -12.95 7.42 13.98
CA ASN A 135 -13.45 8.58 14.73
C ASN A 135 -14.59 8.19 15.68
N LYS A 136 -15.52 7.33 15.21
CA LYS A 136 -16.61 6.80 16.03
C LYS A 136 -16.10 6.02 17.25
N ILE A 137 -15.07 5.19 17.09
CA ILE A 137 -14.43 4.46 18.21
C ILE A 137 -13.78 5.41 19.21
N LEU A 138 -13.19 6.49 18.70
CA LEU A 138 -12.51 7.51 19.50
C LEU A 138 -13.47 8.54 20.11
N GLY A 139 -14.78 8.44 19.84
CA GLY A 139 -15.79 9.36 20.35
C GLY A 139 -15.77 10.75 19.71
N ILE A 140 -15.15 10.88 18.52
CA ILE A 140 -15.14 12.10 17.73
C ILE A 140 -16.30 11.99 16.72
N GLN A 141 -17.30 12.85 16.87
CA GLN A 141 -18.39 12.99 15.90
C GLN A 141 -17.96 13.92 14.77
#